data_AF-A0A0Q6X9R2-F1
#
_entry.id   AF-A0A0Q6X9R2-F1
#
_cell.length_a   1.000
_cell.length_b   1.000
_cell.length_c   1.000
_cell.angle_alpha   90.00
_cell.angle_beta   90.00
_cell.angle_gamma   90.00
#
_symmetry.space_group_name_H-M   'P 1'
#
loop_
_entity.id
_entity.type
_entity.pdbx_description
1 polymer ?
#
loop_
_entity_poly.entity_id
_entity_poly.type
_entity_poly.pdbx_seq_one_letter_code
_entity_poly.pdbx_strand_id
1 'polypeptide(L)'
;MSATLHTGRAIFAPSQPQHSSPVVEDDLHANGRHFRTLNGIVLDTSDDMCGELIFTVFAAIAEFPRQQIVKGTREGLDAARSRGRVRGCPRA
;
A
#
# COMPACT_ATOMS: atom_id res chain seq x y z
N MET A 1 50.54 -15.03 1.10
CA MET A 1 49.95 -13.89 1.82
C MET A 1 48.88 -13.28 0.95
N SER A 2 47.76 -12.91 1.56
CA SER A 2 46.66 -12.07 1.06
C SER A 2 45.65 -12.69 0.09
N ALA A 3 44.50 -13.01 0.67
CA ALA A 3 43.21 -13.22 0.01
C ALA A 3 42.55 -11.87 -0.31
N THR A 4 41.75 -11.79 -1.38
CA THR A 4 40.70 -10.76 -1.47
C THR A 4 39.49 -11.32 -2.22
N LEU A 5 38.49 -11.71 -1.44
CA LEU A 5 37.16 -12.11 -1.88
C LEU A 5 36.38 -10.86 -2.31
N HIS A 6 36.00 -10.74 -3.58
CA HIS A 6 34.94 -9.83 -3.99
C HIS A 6 33.59 -10.56 -3.88
N THR A 7 33.06 -10.57 -2.66
CA THR A 7 31.73 -11.04 -2.33
C THR A 7 30.70 -9.95 -2.65
N GLY A 8 29.65 -10.30 -3.39
CA GLY A 8 28.31 -10.03 -2.89
C GLY A 8 27.43 -9.02 -3.64
N ARG A 9 26.45 -9.58 -4.37
CA ARG A 9 25.02 -9.23 -4.33
C ARG A 9 24.65 -7.75 -4.49
N ALA A 10 24.51 -7.34 -5.75
CA ALA A 10 23.52 -6.34 -6.16
C ALA A 10 22.25 -7.05 -6.66
N ILE A 11 21.43 -7.57 -5.75
CA ILE A 11 20.07 -8.06 -6.09
C ILE A 11 19.14 -7.37 -5.10
N PHE A 12 18.70 -6.16 -5.45
CA PHE A 12 17.50 -5.44 -5.00
C PHE A 12 17.77 -3.93 -5.06
N ALA A 13 17.83 -3.39 -6.28
CA ALA A 13 17.49 -1.99 -6.47
C ALA A 13 15.97 -1.87 -6.24
N PRO A 14 15.47 -0.92 -5.44
CA PRO A 14 14.04 -0.68 -5.35
C PRO A 14 13.56 -0.19 -6.71
N SER A 15 13.05 -1.09 -7.53
CA SER A 15 12.28 -0.74 -8.72
C SER A 15 11.11 0.10 -8.23
N GLN A 16 11.16 1.40 -8.51
CA GLN A 16 9.99 2.27 -8.43
C GLN A 16 8.84 1.56 -9.14
N PRO A 17 7.74 1.21 -8.46
CA PRO A 17 6.62 0.57 -9.13
C PRO A 17 6.06 1.56 -10.16
N GLN A 18 6.32 1.33 -11.45
CA GLN A 18 5.83 2.11 -12.59
C GLN A 18 4.30 2.11 -12.77
N HIS A 19 3.55 1.60 -11.79
CA HIS A 19 2.11 1.71 -11.72
C HIS A 19 1.76 2.58 -10.50
N SER A 20 2.06 3.88 -10.59
CA SER A 20 1.20 4.86 -9.94
C SER A 20 -0.14 4.74 -10.65
N SER A 21 -1.01 3.83 -10.19
CA SER A 21 -2.43 4.03 -10.47
C SER A 21 -2.72 5.38 -9.84
N PRO A 22 -3.08 6.44 -10.60
CA PRO A 22 -3.84 7.49 -9.98
C PRO A 22 -5.02 6.76 -9.35
N VAL A 23 -5.25 7.10 -8.10
CA VAL A 23 -6.25 6.40 -7.31
C VAL A 23 -7.58 6.49 -8.07
N VAL A 24 -8.33 5.39 -8.10
CA VAL A 24 -9.50 5.13 -8.97
C VAL A 24 -10.70 6.01 -8.57
N GLU A 25 -10.48 7.11 -7.84
CA GLU A 25 -11.54 7.97 -7.29
C GLU A 25 -12.24 8.81 -8.36
N ASP A 26 -11.54 9.37 -9.35
CA ASP A 26 -12.14 10.26 -10.35
C ASP A 26 -13.09 9.54 -11.31
N ASP A 27 -12.78 8.29 -11.68
CA ASP A 27 -13.52 7.54 -12.68
C ASP A 27 -14.96 7.21 -12.26
N LEU A 28 -15.23 7.02 -10.97
CA LEU A 28 -16.55 6.60 -10.53
C LEU A 28 -17.58 7.74 -10.63
N HIS A 29 -17.20 8.93 -10.16
CA HIS A 29 -18.02 10.14 -10.25
C HIS A 29 -18.15 10.63 -11.70
N ALA A 30 -17.05 10.61 -12.47
CA ALA A 30 -17.07 11.00 -13.88
C ALA A 30 -18.02 10.14 -14.73
N ASN A 31 -18.27 8.89 -14.31
CA ASN A 31 -19.18 7.96 -14.99
C ASN A 31 -20.57 7.84 -14.33
N GLY A 32 -20.90 8.65 -13.32
CA GLY A 32 -22.21 8.65 -12.66
C GLY A 32 -22.55 7.33 -11.97
N ARG A 33 -21.56 6.65 -11.38
CA ARG A 33 -21.73 5.37 -10.68
C ARG A 33 -21.63 5.59 -9.17
N HIS A 34 -22.40 4.83 -8.39
CA HIS A 34 -22.47 4.98 -6.94
C HIS A 34 -22.34 3.62 -6.24
N PHE A 35 -21.78 3.62 -5.03
CA PHE A 35 -21.75 2.42 -4.19
C PHE A 35 -22.88 2.47 -3.18
N ARG A 36 -23.59 1.34 -3.06
CA ARG A 36 -24.58 1.13 -2.01
C ARG A 36 -24.31 -0.19 -1.32
N THR A 37 -24.11 -0.13 -0.01
CA THR A 37 -24.00 -1.33 0.82
C THR A 37 -25.38 -1.92 1.09
N LEU A 38 -25.55 -3.22 0.85
CA LEU A 38 -26.82 -3.92 1.05
C LEU A 38 -27.01 -4.37 2.50
N ASN A 39 -25.93 -4.73 3.21
CA ASN A 39 -25.95 -5.24 4.59
C ASN A 39 -24.83 -4.59 5.42
N GLY A 40 -25.13 -4.11 6.64
CA GLY A 40 -24.14 -3.48 7.53
C GLY A 40 -24.26 -1.95 7.60
N ILE A 41 -23.14 -1.23 7.60
CA ILE A 41 -23.13 0.25 7.62
C ILE A 41 -23.88 0.76 6.38
N VAL A 42 -24.91 1.61 6.59
CA VAL A 42 -25.64 2.28 5.51
C VAL A 42 -24.68 3.28 4.86
N LEU A 43 -24.06 2.83 3.79
CA LEU A 43 -23.12 3.61 3.00
C LEU A 43 -23.71 3.64 1.59
N ASP A 44 -24.33 4.75 1.26
CA ASP A 44 -24.94 5.01 -0.03
C ASP A 44 -24.36 6.30 -0.59
N THR A 45 -23.55 6.18 -1.63
CA THR A 45 -22.95 7.33 -2.32
C THR A 45 -23.90 7.98 -3.32
N SER A 46 -25.16 7.53 -3.39
CA SER A 46 -26.21 8.10 -4.25
C SER A 46 -26.97 9.26 -3.59
N ASP A 47 -26.76 9.49 -2.28
CA ASP A 47 -27.31 10.64 -1.55
C ASP A 47 -26.40 11.87 -1.76
N ASP A 48 -26.95 12.96 -2.29
CA ASP A 48 -26.15 14.13 -2.68
C ASP A 48 -25.41 14.78 -1.50
N MET A 49 -25.92 14.69 -0.27
CA MET A 49 -25.33 15.37 0.89
C MET A 49 -24.43 14.43 1.72
N CYS A 50 -24.91 13.22 2.02
CA CYS A 50 -24.13 12.24 2.78
C CYS A 50 -23.08 11.54 1.90
N GLY A 51 -23.41 11.28 0.63
CA GLY A 51 -22.53 10.60 -0.31
C GLY A 51 -21.31 11.43 -0.68
N GLU A 52 -21.49 12.72 -0.96
CA GLU A 52 -20.40 13.65 -1.29
C GLU A 52 -19.42 13.82 -0.12
N LEU A 53 -19.94 13.93 1.11
CA LEU A 53 -19.11 14.03 2.32
C LEU A 53 -18.27 12.77 2.53
N ILE A 54 -18.90 11.59 2.49
CA ILE A 54 -18.22 10.31 2.69
C ILE A 54 -17.18 10.10 1.59
N PHE A 55 -17.53 10.39 0.33
CA PHE A 55 -16.63 10.30 -0.80
C PHE A 55 -15.40 11.21 -0.63
N THR A 56 -15.61 12.47 -0.26
CA THR A 56 -14.53 13.44 -0.04
C THR A 56 -13.58 12.99 1.07
N VAL A 57 -14.12 12.46 2.17
CA VAL A 57 -13.29 11.95 3.28
C VAL A 57 -12.47 10.74 2.86
N PHE A 58 -13.06 9.79 2.12
CA PHE A 58 -12.32 8.63 1.61
C PHE A 58 -11.25 9.02 0.59
N ALA A 59 -11.58 9.90 -0.36
CA ALA A 59 -10.63 10.44 -1.33
C ALA A 59 -9.45 11.16 -0.64
N ALA A 60 -9.73 11.95 0.40
CA ALA A 60 -8.69 12.64 1.18
C ALA A 60 -7.76 11.68 1.95
N ILE A 61 -8.24 10.49 2.34
CA ILE A 61 -7.45 9.52 3.11
C ILE A 61 -6.78 8.47 2.20
N ALA A 62 -7.27 8.26 0.98
CA ALA A 62 -6.83 7.19 0.07
C ALA A 62 -5.32 7.20 -0.27
N GLU A 63 -4.65 8.34 -0.14
CA GLU A 63 -3.21 8.49 -0.40
C GLU A 63 -2.31 7.90 0.70
N PHE A 64 -2.74 7.96 1.96
CA PHE A 64 -1.93 7.56 3.12
C PHE A 64 -1.83 6.05 3.44
N PRO A 65 -2.83 5.18 3.18
CA PRO A 65 -2.84 3.82 3.70
C PRO A 65 -1.69 2.96 3.17
N ARG A 66 -1.30 3.09 1.89
CA ARG A 66 -0.18 2.32 1.34
C ARG A 66 1.12 2.66 2.07
N GLN A 67 1.37 3.94 2.33
CA GLN A 67 2.61 4.38 2.99
C GLN A 67 2.69 3.89 4.44
N GLN A 68 1.58 3.93 5.17
CA GLN A 68 1.47 3.38 6.54
C GLN A 68 1.73 1.87 6.57
N ILE A 69 1.14 1.10 5.64
CA ILE A 69 1.35 -0.35 5.55
C ILE A 69 2.82 -0.70 5.28
N VAL A 70 3.46 0.02 4.36
CA VAL A 70 4.88 -0.19 4.02
C VAL A 70 5.77 0.13 5.22
N LYS A 71 5.50 1.25 5.91
CA LYS A 71 6.25 1.65 7.11
C LYS A 71 6.16 0.59 8.21
N GLY A 72 4.95 0.15 8.56
CA GLY A 72 4.76 -0.89 9.57
C GLY A 72 5.42 -2.22 9.20
N THR A 73 5.44 -2.57 7.91
CA THR A 73 6.15 -3.77 7.43
C THR A 73 7.65 -3.66 7.65
N ARG A 74 8.25 -2.49 7.35
CA ARG A 74 9.69 -2.26 7.54
C ARG A 74 10.07 -2.31 9.02
N GLU A 75 9.32 -1.62 9.87
CA GLU A 75 9.52 -1.62 11.33
C GLU A 75 9.43 -3.06 11.89
N GLY A 76 8.44 -3.83 11.44
CA GLY A 76 8.30 -5.24 11.82
C GLY A 76 9.47 -6.12 11.36
N LEU A 77 9.99 -5.91 10.14
CA LEU A 77 11.15 -6.62 9.61
C LEU A 77 12.42 -6.28 10.39
N ASP A 78 12.64 -5.01 10.73
CA ASP A 78 13.80 -4.58 11.50
C ASP A 78 13.76 -5.13 12.93
N ALA A 79 12.59 -5.11 13.58
CA ALA A 79 12.40 -5.75 14.88
C ALA A 79 12.57 -7.28 14.83
N ALA A 80 12.29 -7.94 13.70
CA ALA A 80 12.55 -9.36 13.54
C ALA A 80 14.05 -9.65 13.33
N ARG A 81 14.74 -8.81 12.54
CA ARG A 81 16.19 -8.91 12.31
C ARG A 81 17.00 -8.69 13.59
N SER A 82 16.61 -7.73 14.43
CA SER A 82 17.28 -7.50 15.73
C SER A 82 17.16 -8.71 16.67
N ARG A 83 16.11 -9.51 16.53
CA ARG A 83 15.89 -10.79 17.22
C ARG A 83 16.59 -11.98 16.56
N GLY A 84 17.49 -11.75 15.59
CA GLY A 84 18.26 -12.79 14.91
C GLY A 84 17.46 -13.59 13.86
N ARG A 85 16.27 -13.13 13.47
CA ARG A 85 15.40 -13.86 12.54
C ARG A 85 15.79 -13.54 11.09
N VAL A 86 16.34 -14.53 10.38
CA VAL A 86 16.71 -14.42 8.96
C VAL A 86 15.49 -14.76 8.10
N ARG A 87 14.94 -13.76 7.40
CA ARG A 87 13.91 -13.94 6.36
C ARG A 87 14.54 -13.87 4.96
N GLY A 88 14.08 -14.73 4.05
CA GLY A 88 14.56 -14.83 2.68
C GLY A 88 14.30 -16.22 2.11
N CYS A 89 14.55 -16.43 0.82
CA CYS A 89 14.55 -17.76 0.22
C CYS A 89 15.64 -18.61 0.91
N PRO A 90 15.33 -19.81 1.45
CA PRO A 90 16.34 -20.74 1.93
C PRO A 90 17.36 -21.01 0.83
N ARG A 91 18.63 -20.93 1.15
CA ARG A 91 19.68 -21.36 0.23
C ARG A 91 19.70 -22.89 0.30
N ALA A 92 19.16 -23.55 -0.73
CA ALA A 92 19.42 -24.96 -0.99
C ALA A 92 20.85 -25.13 -1.51
#